data_AF-A0A8S3XQZ5-F1
#
_entry.id   AF-A0A8S3XQZ5-F1
#
_cell.length_a   1.000
_cell.length_b   1.000
_cell.length_c   1.000
_cell.angle_alpha   90.00
_cell.angle_beta   90.00
_cell.angle_gamma   90.00
#
_symmetry.space_group_name_H-M   'P 1'
#
loop_
_entity.id
_entity.type
_entity.pdbx_description
1 polymer ?
#
loop_
_entity_poly.entity_id
_entity_poly.type
_entity_poly.pdbx_seq_one_letter_code
_entity_poly.pdbx_strand_id
1 'polypeptide(L)'
;MFEVPKVNLNSRCYIDLQQNIYEPPILKNISDEQLQDLIENGGNAILKFMRLSCHTQALERSVKVVTEAALSVCEKKRREGFIKSKLASRKVTPKFETKKDFCFKK
;
A
#
# COMPACT_ATOMS: atom_id res chain seq x y z
N MET A 1 -5.77 -27.51 3.63
CA MET A 1 -5.17 -27.89 2.33
C MET A 1 -5.29 -26.69 1.41
N PHE A 2 -4.27 -26.36 0.62
CA PHE A 2 -4.33 -25.22 -0.30
C PHE A 2 -5.07 -25.64 -1.57
N GLU A 3 -6.14 -24.93 -1.91
CA GLU A 3 -6.89 -25.14 -3.15
C GLU A 3 -6.40 -24.16 -4.21
N VAL A 4 -6.00 -24.70 -5.37
CA VAL A 4 -5.47 -23.88 -6.46
C VAL A 4 -6.64 -23.16 -7.14
N PRO A 5 -6.67 -21.82 -7.16
CA PRO A 5 -7.72 -21.08 -7.82
C PRO A 5 -7.64 -21.28 -9.35
N LYS A 6 -8.80 -21.45 -9.98
CA LYS A 6 -8.93 -21.60 -11.43
C LYS A 6 -8.64 -20.24 -12.09
N VAL A 7 -7.43 -20.01 -12.59
CA VAL A 7 -7.04 -18.71 -13.19
C VAL A 7 -7.00 -18.82 -14.72
N ASN A 8 -7.44 -17.77 -15.43
CA ASN A 8 -7.36 -17.72 -16.89
C ASN A 8 -5.92 -17.36 -17.32
N LEU A 9 -5.13 -18.34 -17.74
CA LEU A 9 -3.74 -18.15 -18.15
C LEU A 9 -3.57 -17.42 -19.48
N ASN A 10 -4.65 -17.23 -20.25
CA ASN A 10 -4.61 -16.54 -21.55
C ASN A 10 -4.88 -15.03 -21.44
N SER A 11 -5.04 -14.50 -20.22
CA SER A 11 -5.25 -13.08 -19.95
C SER A 11 -4.11 -12.22 -20.49
N ARG A 12 -4.44 -11.09 -21.13
CA ARG A 12 -3.43 -10.10 -21.59
C ARG A 12 -3.28 -8.94 -20.63
N CYS A 13 -4.28 -8.70 -19.78
CA CYS A 13 -4.23 -7.69 -18.74
C CYS A 13 -4.86 -8.18 -17.42
N TYR A 14 -4.62 -7.45 -16.34
CA TYR A 14 -5.13 -7.76 -15.00
C TYR A 14 -6.66 -7.87 -14.95
N ILE A 15 -7.37 -7.09 -15.77
CA ILE A 15 -8.84 -7.11 -15.84
C ILE A 15 -9.34 -8.46 -16.35
N ASP A 16 -8.63 -9.08 -17.31
CA ASP A 16 -8.98 -10.39 -17.89
C ASP A 16 -8.76 -11.57 -16.91
N LEU A 17 -7.99 -11.35 -15.84
CA LEU A 17 -7.75 -12.32 -14.77
C LEU A 17 -8.85 -12.32 -13.72
N GLN A 18 -9.63 -11.23 -13.62
CA GLN A 18 -10.73 -11.15 -12.67
C GLN A 18 -11.92 -11.96 -13.19
N GLN A 19 -12.28 -13.03 -12.47
CA GLN A 19 -13.46 -13.83 -12.81
C GLN A 19 -14.79 -13.10 -12.56
N ASN A 20 -14.78 -12.14 -11.64
CA ASN A 20 -15.93 -11.33 -11.26
C ASN A 20 -15.57 -9.86 -11.45
N ILE A 21 -16.46 -9.12 -12.12
CA ILE A 21 -16.33 -7.68 -12.27
C ILE A 21 -16.72 -7.07 -10.92
N TYR A 22 -15.71 -6.61 -10.18
CA TYR A 22 -15.89 -5.81 -8.98
C TYR A 22 -15.55 -4.37 -9.30
N GLU A 23 -16.32 -3.46 -8.71
CA GLU A 23 -15.95 -2.06 -8.72
C GLU A 23 -14.54 -1.91 -8.13
N PRO A 24 -13.62 -1.24 -8.84
CA PRO A 24 -12.29 -0.98 -8.33
C PRO A 24 -12.38 -0.30 -6.95
N PRO A 25 -11.59 -0.72 -5.94
CA PRO A 25 -11.64 -0.11 -4.60
C PRO A 25 -11.45 1.40 -4.58
N ILE A 26 -10.81 1.94 -5.62
CA ILE A 26 -10.57 3.37 -5.80
C ILE A 26 -11.83 4.15 -6.22
N LEU A 27 -12.80 3.48 -6.85
CA LEU A 27 -14.06 4.07 -7.29
C LEU A 27 -15.19 3.91 -6.26
N LYS A 28 -15.02 3.01 -5.28
CA LYS A 28 -16.03 2.61 -4.28
C LYS A 28 -16.80 3.75 -3.58
N ASN A 29 -16.22 4.95 -3.49
CA ASN A 29 -16.83 6.10 -2.82
C ASN A 29 -17.20 7.24 -3.80
N ILE A 30 -17.21 6.97 -5.10
CA ILE A 30 -17.48 7.95 -6.16
C ILE A 30 -18.86 7.65 -6.73
N SER A 31 -19.71 8.68 -6.88
CA SER A 31 -21.02 8.52 -7.53
C SER A 31 -20.90 8.43 -9.05
N ASP A 32 -21.92 7.85 -9.69
CA ASP A 32 -21.99 7.74 -11.16
C ASP A 32 -21.92 9.10 -11.85
N GLU A 33 -22.51 10.15 -11.27
CA GLU A 33 -22.44 11.52 -11.76
C GLU A 33 -20.99 12.06 -11.73
N GLN A 34 -20.26 11.77 -10.67
CA GLN A 34 -18.85 12.14 -10.54
C GLN A 34 -17.97 11.32 -11.50
N LEU A 35 -18.34 10.06 -11.79
CA LEU A 35 -17.68 9.22 -12.79
C LEU A 35 -17.91 9.74 -14.21
N GLN A 36 -19.12 10.21 -14.54
CA GLN A 36 -19.40 10.84 -15.83
C GLN A 36 -18.61 12.14 -16.00
N ASP A 37 -18.60 13.00 -14.97
CA ASP A 37 -17.80 14.23 -14.94
C ASP A 37 -16.29 13.94 -15.09
N LEU A 38 -15.79 12.87 -14.46
CA LEU A 38 -14.43 12.38 -14.61
C LEU A 38 -14.08 12.02 -16.06
N ILE A 39 -15.00 11.36 -16.76
CA ILE A 39 -14.81 10.92 -18.15
C ILE A 39 -14.85 12.13 -19.09
N GLU A 40 -15.80 13.05 -18.89
CA GLU A 40 -16.01 14.21 -19.76
C GLU A 40 -14.95 15.31 -19.56
N ASN A 41 -14.59 15.61 -18.30
CA ASN A 41 -13.67 16.70 -17.95
C ASN A 41 -12.23 16.22 -17.69
N GLY A 42 -11.91 14.98 -18.06
CA GLY A 42 -10.55 14.42 -17.97
C GLY A 42 -10.03 14.23 -16.55
N GLY A 43 -10.94 14.16 -15.57
CA GLY A 43 -10.70 13.60 -14.25
C GLY A 43 -9.63 14.25 -13.38
N ASN A 44 -9.23 15.49 -13.65
CA ASN A 44 -7.97 16.03 -13.14
C ASN A 44 -7.87 16.08 -11.60
N ALA A 45 -8.99 16.23 -10.88
CA ALA A 45 -8.98 16.26 -9.40
C ALA A 45 -8.91 14.84 -8.77
N ILE A 46 -9.67 13.88 -9.28
CA ILE A 46 -9.71 12.51 -8.76
C ILE A 46 -8.51 11.69 -9.29
N LEU A 47 -8.07 11.92 -10.53
CA LEU A 47 -6.82 11.36 -11.06
C LEU A 47 -5.57 11.97 -10.40
N LYS A 48 -5.64 13.20 -9.87
CA LYS A 48 -4.57 13.74 -9.00
C LYS A 48 -4.39 12.92 -7.73
N PHE A 49 -5.49 12.42 -7.14
CA PHE A 49 -5.42 11.47 -6.03
C PHE A 49 -4.78 10.14 -6.44
N MET A 50 -4.90 9.73 -7.71
CA MET A 50 -4.18 8.56 -8.26
C MET A 50 -2.68 8.81 -8.50
N ARG A 51 -2.23 10.06 -8.60
CA ARG A 51 -0.81 10.42 -8.72
C ARG A 51 -0.08 10.41 -7.37
N LEU A 52 -0.42 9.48 -6.48
CA LEU A 52 0.46 9.17 -5.36
C LEU A 52 1.78 8.66 -5.96
N SER A 53 2.87 9.35 -5.64
CA SER A 53 4.19 8.91 -6.10
C SER A 53 4.46 7.49 -5.60
N CYS A 54 4.59 6.56 -6.54
CA CYS A 54 4.94 5.16 -6.26
C CYS A 54 6.33 5.04 -5.59
N HIS A 55 7.15 6.08 -5.70
CA HIS A 55 8.53 6.14 -5.21
C HIS A 55 8.69 7.18 -4.10
N THR A 56 7.65 7.37 -3.27
CA THR A 56 7.85 8.10 -2.02
C THR A 56 8.66 7.26 -1.06
N GLN A 57 9.58 7.91 -0.33
CA GLN A 57 10.34 7.27 0.73
C GLN A 57 9.42 6.63 1.80
N ALA A 58 8.23 7.20 2.02
CA ALA A 58 7.24 6.64 2.93
C ALA A 58 6.72 5.28 2.46
N LEU A 59 6.45 5.12 1.16
CA LEU A 59 6.02 3.85 0.57
C LEU A 59 7.14 2.81 0.66
N GLU A 60 8.37 3.16 0.25
CA GLU A 60 9.54 2.27 0.36
C GLU A 60 9.77 1.78 1.79
N ARG A 61 9.68 2.69 2.77
CA ARG A 61 9.81 2.35 4.20
C ARG A 61 8.67 1.46 4.69
N SER A 62 7.46 1.62 4.16
CA SER A 62 6.29 0.81 4.52
C SER A 62 6.43 -0.61 3.98
N VAL A 63 6.78 -0.75 2.70
CA VAL A 63 7.06 -2.04 2.06
C VAL A 63 8.17 -2.78 2.83
N LYS A 64 9.27 -2.09 3.16
CA LYS A 64 10.35 -2.68 3.97
C LYS A 64 9.86 -3.25 5.30
N VAL A 65 9.04 -2.52 6.05
CA VAL A 65 8.52 -2.99 7.35
C VAL A 65 7.60 -4.20 7.18
N VAL A 66 6.73 -4.19 6.18
CA VAL A 66 5.82 -5.31 5.91
C VAL A 66 6.60 -6.56 5.51
N THR A 67 7.63 -6.41 4.67
CA THR A 67 8.51 -7.51 4.26
C THR A 67 9.31 -8.06 5.44
N GLU A 68 9.92 -7.20 6.27
CA GLU A 68 10.61 -7.62 7.49
C GLU A 68 9.68 -8.41 8.43
N ALA A 69 8.43 -7.95 8.60
CA ALA A 69 7.44 -8.65 9.42
C ALA A 69 7.07 -10.02 8.83
N ALA A 70 6.86 -10.09 7.51
CA ALA A 70 6.53 -11.33 6.82
C ALA A 70 7.64 -12.38 6.90
N LEU A 71 8.91 -11.94 6.84
CA LEU A 71 10.08 -12.81 7.00
C LEU A 71 10.28 -13.26 8.45
N SER A 72 9.92 -12.42 9.43
CA SER A 72 10.16 -12.71 10.84
C SER A 72 9.10 -13.61 11.47
N VAL A 73 7.83 -13.47 11.06
CA VAL A 73 6.71 -14.16 11.71
C VAL A 73 5.62 -14.59 10.71
N CYS A 74 5.15 -15.84 10.82
CA CYS A 74 4.16 -16.40 9.88
C CYS A 74 2.72 -15.98 10.19
N GLU A 75 2.33 -15.89 11.47
CA GLU A 75 0.95 -15.59 11.86
C GLU A 75 0.57 -14.13 11.66
N LYS A 76 -0.66 -13.91 11.20
CA LYS A 76 -1.22 -12.56 10.97
C LYS A 76 -1.14 -11.67 12.22
N LYS A 77 -1.62 -12.16 13.37
CA LYS A 77 -1.62 -11.38 14.63
C LYS A 77 -0.20 -10.98 15.06
N ARG A 78 0.78 -11.89 14.90
CA ARG A 78 2.18 -11.61 15.20
C ARG A 78 2.79 -10.61 14.21
N ARG A 79 2.49 -10.72 12.91
CA ARG A 79 2.93 -9.72 11.91
C ARG A 79 2.42 -8.34 12.23
N GLU A 80 1.13 -8.22 12.56
CA GLU A 80 0.54 -6.95 12.97
C GLU A 80 1.20 -6.39 14.23
N GLY A 81 1.45 -7.24 15.23
CA GLY A 81 2.19 -6.86 16.44
C GLY A 81 3.60 -6.35 16.14
N PHE A 82 4.34 -7.04 15.27
CA PHE A 82 5.68 -6.65 14.84
C PHE A 82 5.67 -5.28 14.16
N ILE A 83 4.76 -5.06 13.20
CA ILE A 83 4.61 -3.79 12.49
C ILE A 83 4.28 -2.66 13.48
N LYS A 84 3.30 -2.86 14.36
CA LYS A 84 2.90 -1.87 15.37
C LYS A 84 4.05 -1.53 16.31
N SER A 85 4.78 -2.53 16.81
CA SER A 85 5.95 -2.33 17.67
C SER A 85 7.07 -1.56 16.98
N LYS A 86 7.37 -1.90 15.71
CA LYS A 86 8.38 -1.20 14.90
C LYS A 86 8.00 0.26 14.69
N LEU A 87 6.74 0.54 14.38
CA LEU A 87 6.23 1.91 14.20
C LEU A 87 6.24 2.70 15.51
N ALA A 88 5.88 2.09 16.63
CA ALA A 88 5.97 2.72 17.96
C ALA A 88 7.41 3.08 18.32
N SER A 89 8.36 2.15 18.14
CA SER A 89 9.79 2.39 18.34
C SER A 89 10.30 3.57 17.49
N ARG A 90 9.89 3.65 16.22
CA ARG A 90 10.25 4.78 15.33
C ARG A 90 9.71 6.13 15.81
N LYS A 91 8.52 6.16 16.42
CA LYS A 91 7.95 7.41 16.97
C LYS A 91 8.72 7.93 18.18
N VAL A 92 9.27 7.03 18.99
CA VAL A 92 10.09 7.38 20.17
C VAL A 92 11.53 7.72 19.79
N THR A 93 11.99 7.22 18.63
CA THR A 93 13.36 7.50 18.15
C THR A 93 13.48 8.98 17.77
N PRO A 94 14.47 9.73 18.31
CA PRO A 94 14.70 11.11 17.93
C PRO A 94 14.98 11.25 16.43
N LYS A 95 14.65 12.41 15.85
CA LYS A 95 15.13 12.75 14.51
C LYS A 95 16.60 13.13 14.59
N PHE A 96 17.40 12.52 13.74
CA PHE A 96 18.82 12.80 13.59
C PHE A 96 19.04 13.32 12.18
N GLU A 97 19.57 14.53 12.04
CA GLU A 97 19.85 15.14 10.73
C GLU A 97 21.25 14.74 10.25
N THR A 98 22.16 14.48 11.20
CA THR A 98 23.53 14.05 10.94
C THR A 98 23.91 12.81 11.75
N LYS A 99 24.92 12.07 11.29
CA LYS A 99 25.46 10.91 12.02
C LYS A 99 26.01 11.29 13.41
N LYS A 100 26.45 12.55 13.59
CA LYS A 100 26.93 13.03 14.90
C LYS A 100 25.79 13.13 15.92
N ASP A 101 24.58 13.45 15.47
CA ASP A 101 23.40 13.56 16.34
C ASP A 101 23.02 12.20 16.95
N PHE A 102 23.39 11.10 16.28
CA PHE A 102 23.19 9.74 16.77
C PHE A 102 24.13 9.38 17.92
N CYS A 103 25.31 10.02 18.01
CA CYS A 103 26.30 9.74 19.03
C CYS A 103 25.97 10.49 20.34
N PHE A 104 25.18 9.83 21.19
CA PHE A 104 25.08 9.94 22.65
C PHE A 104 25.01 11.34 23.29
N LYS A 105 23.81 11.71 23.76
CA LYS A 105 23.71 12.46 25.01
C LYS A 105 24.05 11.50 26.15
N LYS A 106 25.20 11.74 26.81
CA LYS A 106 25.52 11.17 28.13
C LYS A 106 24.54 11.70 29.17
#